data_AF-A0A923EYH2-F1
#
_entry.id   AF-A0A923EYH2-F1
#
_cell.length_a   1.000
_cell.length_b   1.000
_cell.length_c   1.000
_cell.angle_alpha   90.00
_cell.angle_beta   90.00
_cell.angle_gamma   90.00
#
_symmetry.space_group_name_H-M   'P 1'
#
loop_
_entity.id
_entity.type
_entity.pdbx_description
1 polymer ?
#
loop_
_entity_poly.entity_id
_entity_poly.type
_entity_poly.pdbx_seq_one_letter_code
_entity_poly.pdbx_strand_id
1 'polypeptide(L)'
;MNTNAIAAERGTLLSARSFWWCAALSVLLVTGVAALVAAFPTAGVQMDGTEFLPLGQLVVLVLAALTITGEYRHGTIRVTFLAVPDRTTALLAKTVVVALACGVVGLVTASAARGTAWSMQPGAGLAELGAGPWRAVAGAFAVFALSAVLAVAVATLVRSTAGSLLLLLGWVLVAEPVVGSLPRVGDDIGRWLPFANLDHFLYAGRPEPGSIFDAGPVFGPWGALVYVTGIAAAVLAAALWVANRRDA
;
A
#
# COMPACT_ATOMS: atom_id res chain seq x y z
N MET A 1 21.04 -5.44 13.13
CA MET A 1 20.18 -6.29 12.27
C MET A 1 21.09 -7.06 11.32
N ASN A 2 21.12 -8.40 11.40
CA ASN A 2 22.08 -9.21 10.63
C ASN A 2 21.73 -9.23 9.13
N THR A 3 22.68 -8.89 8.27
CA THR A 3 22.52 -8.83 6.80
C THR A 3 22.02 -10.15 6.21
N ASN A 4 22.37 -11.28 6.84
CA ASN A 4 21.97 -12.62 6.42
C ASN A 4 20.47 -12.87 6.54
N ALA A 5 19.79 -12.30 7.55
CA ALA A 5 18.34 -12.44 7.71
C ALA A 5 17.59 -11.74 6.57
N ILE A 6 18.04 -10.55 6.20
CA ILE A 6 17.48 -9.79 5.06
C ILE A 6 17.71 -10.55 3.75
N ALA A 7 18.90 -11.13 3.56
CA ALA A 7 19.21 -11.89 2.35
C ALA A 7 18.34 -13.16 2.21
N ALA A 8 18.09 -13.87 3.31
CA ALA A 8 17.23 -15.05 3.32
C ALA A 8 15.78 -14.69 2.94
N GLU A 9 15.22 -13.64 3.56
CA GLU A 9 13.86 -13.17 3.27
C GLU A 9 13.68 -12.72 1.81
N ARG A 10 14.70 -12.06 1.24
CA ARG A 10 14.69 -11.67 -0.18
C ARG A 10 14.58 -12.87 -1.11
N GLY A 11 15.35 -13.93 -0.86
CA GLY A 11 15.30 -15.16 -1.66
C GLY A 11 13.93 -15.84 -1.60
N THR A 12 13.33 -15.90 -0.42
CA THR A 12 12.00 -16.49 -0.21
C THR A 12 10.91 -15.70 -0.93
N LEU A 13 10.91 -14.37 -0.82
CA LEU A 13 9.89 -13.53 -1.45
C LEU A 13 10.00 -13.54 -2.98
N LEU A 14 11.22 -13.40 -3.51
CA LEU A 14 11.44 -13.35 -4.96
C LEU A 14 11.26 -14.71 -5.64
N SER A 15 11.40 -15.82 -4.92
CA SER A 15 11.13 -17.16 -5.46
C SER A 15 9.64 -17.54 -5.43
N ALA A 16 8.81 -16.82 -4.67
CA ALA A 16 7.39 -17.07 -4.62
C ALA A 16 6.71 -16.67 -5.93
N ARG A 17 6.24 -17.65 -6.73
CA ARG A 17 5.47 -17.38 -7.96
C ARG A 17 4.26 -16.49 -7.71
N SER A 18 3.61 -16.62 -6.55
CA SER A 18 2.48 -15.79 -6.14
C SER A 18 2.85 -14.31 -6.03
N PHE A 19 4.08 -13.98 -5.61
CA PHE A 19 4.55 -12.60 -5.56
C PHE A 19 4.54 -11.96 -6.95
N TRP A 20 5.11 -12.63 -7.94
CA TRP A 20 5.15 -12.15 -9.32
C TRP A 20 3.77 -12.04 -9.94
N TRP A 21 2.87 -12.99 -9.69
CA TRP A 21 1.49 -12.92 -10.17
C TRP A 21 0.73 -11.74 -9.54
N CYS A 22 0.86 -11.51 -8.24
CA CYS A 22 0.21 -10.36 -7.59
C CYS A 22 0.83 -9.03 -8.01
N ALA A 23 2.16 -8.95 -8.16
CA ALA A 23 2.83 -7.76 -8.66
C ALA A 23 2.39 -7.43 -10.10
N ALA A 24 2.36 -8.44 -10.98
CA ALA A 24 1.85 -8.29 -12.33
C ALA A 24 0.38 -7.89 -12.34
N LEU A 25 -0.46 -8.50 -11.50
CA LEU A 25 -1.88 -8.14 -11.37
C LEU A 25 -2.06 -6.68 -10.93
N SER A 26 -1.29 -6.21 -9.94
CA SER A 26 -1.32 -4.80 -9.50
C SER A 26 -0.99 -3.86 -10.67
N VAL A 27 0.09 -4.15 -11.40
CA VAL A 27 0.50 -3.33 -12.54
C VAL A 27 -0.57 -3.35 -13.63
N LEU A 28 -0.98 -4.55 -14.08
CA LEU A 28 -1.93 -4.74 -15.19
C LEU A 28 -3.31 -4.18 -14.88
N LEU A 29 -3.78 -4.29 -13.63
CA LEU A 29 -5.08 -3.75 -13.24
C LEU A 29 -5.09 -2.23 -13.35
N VAL A 30 -4.08 -1.56 -12.78
CA VAL A 30 -4.02 -0.10 -12.79
C VAL A 30 -3.74 0.44 -14.19
N THR A 31 -2.77 -0.15 -14.92
CA THR A 31 -2.45 0.29 -16.29
C THR A 31 -3.59 -0.01 -17.26
N GLY A 32 -4.29 -1.14 -17.08
CA GLY A 32 -5.45 -1.51 -17.90
C GLY A 32 -6.61 -0.53 -17.71
N VAL A 33 -6.91 -0.14 -16.47
CA VAL A 33 -7.94 0.89 -16.20
C VAL A 33 -7.50 2.25 -16.74
N ALA A 34 -6.24 2.64 -16.52
CA ALA A 34 -5.70 3.88 -17.08
C ALA A 34 -5.79 3.91 -18.62
N ALA A 35 -5.46 2.81 -19.30
CA ALA A 35 -5.58 2.69 -20.75
C ALA A 35 -7.04 2.80 -21.22
N LEU A 36 -7.95 2.11 -20.51
CA LEU A 36 -9.37 2.13 -20.82
C LEU A 36 -9.94 3.54 -20.72
N VAL A 37 -9.66 4.25 -19.62
CA VAL A 37 -10.11 5.63 -19.42
C VAL A 37 -9.44 6.57 -20.42
N ALA A 38 -8.15 6.38 -20.71
CA ALA A 38 -7.44 7.16 -21.71
C ALA A 38 -8.05 7.03 -23.12
N ALA A 39 -8.61 5.86 -23.46
CA ALA A 39 -9.28 5.62 -24.73
C ALA A 39 -10.63 6.34 -24.88
N PHE A 40 -11.25 6.77 -23.77
CA PHE A 40 -12.51 7.50 -23.75
C PHE A 40 -12.36 8.84 -23.01
N PRO A 41 -11.58 9.79 -23.57
CA PRO A 41 -11.29 11.05 -22.89
C PRO A 41 -12.58 11.86 -22.68
N THR A 42 -12.76 12.34 -21.45
CA THR A 42 -13.85 13.23 -21.08
C THR A 42 -13.39 14.68 -21.19
N ALA A 43 -14.14 15.50 -21.93
CA ALA A 43 -13.80 16.91 -22.14
C ALA A 43 -13.72 17.65 -20.80
N GLY A 44 -12.60 18.34 -20.55
CA GLY A 44 -12.37 19.11 -19.32
C GLY A 44 -11.84 18.30 -18.14
N VAL A 45 -11.63 16.99 -18.27
CA VAL A 45 -11.06 16.13 -17.24
C VAL A 45 -9.71 15.59 -17.71
N GLN A 46 -8.65 15.93 -16.98
CA GLN A 46 -7.29 15.42 -17.23
C GLN A 46 -6.97 14.36 -16.17
N MET A 47 -6.85 13.11 -16.62
CA MET A 47 -6.46 11.97 -15.78
C MET A 47 -5.07 11.51 -16.23
N ASP A 48 -4.12 11.45 -15.30
CA ASP A 48 -2.74 11.04 -15.60
C ASP A 48 -2.48 9.56 -15.31
N GLY A 49 -3.53 8.80 -15.01
CA GLY A 49 -3.52 7.36 -14.77
C GLY A 49 -3.14 6.99 -13.33
N THR A 50 -2.55 7.91 -12.57
CA THR A 50 -2.15 7.64 -11.19
C THR A 50 -3.32 7.63 -10.23
N GLU A 51 -4.48 8.17 -10.61
CA GLU A 51 -5.73 8.16 -9.84
C GLU A 51 -6.24 6.74 -9.57
N PHE A 52 -5.83 5.76 -10.38
CA PHE A 52 -6.21 4.36 -10.24
C PHE A 52 -5.27 3.54 -9.33
N LEU A 53 -4.23 4.14 -8.75
CA LEU A 53 -3.30 3.47 -7.84
C LEU A 53 -3.95 2.77 -6.63
N PRO A 54 -5.06 3.27 -6.05
CA PRO A 54 -5.75 2.56 -4.97
C PRO A 54 -6.15 1.13 -5.33
N LEU A 55 -6.45 0.83 -6.60
CA LEU A 55 -6.75 -0.53 -7.06
C LEU A 55 -5.53 -1.46 -6.93
N GLY A 56 -4.35 -0.97 -7.30
CA GLY A 56 -3.09 -1.71 -7.12
C GLY A 56 -2.72 -1.85 -5.65
N GLN A 57 -3.01 -0.83 -4.84
CA GLN A 57 -2.77 -0.85 -3.39
C GLN A 57 -3.55 -1.98 -2.71
N LEU A 58 -4.80 -2.25 -3.13
CA LEU A 58 -5.59 -3.37 -2.62
C LEU A 58 -4.92 -4.71 -2.91
N VAL A 59 -4.41 -4.91 -4.13
CA VAL A 59 -3.69 -6.14 -4.51
C VAL A 59 -2.44 -6.32 -3.64
N VAL A 60 -1.73 -5.23 -3.37
CA VAL A 60 -0.52 -5.23 -2.54
C VAL A 60 -0.81 -5.48 -1.07
N LEU A 61 -1.92 -4.96 -0.52
CA LEU A 61 -2.38 -5.29 0.83
C LEU A 61 -2.63 -6.80 0.98
N VAL A 62 -3.30 -7.41 -0.01
CA VAL A 62 -3.53 -8.86 -0.05
C VAL A 62 -2.21 -9.62 -0.13
N LEU A 63 -1.32 -9.22 -1.03
CA LEU A 63 0.00 -9.84 -1.20
C LEU A 63 0.79 -9.81 0.12
N ALA A 64 0.92 -8.64 0.73
CA ALA A 64 1.65 -8.46 1.99
C ALA A 64 1.04 -9.31 3.12
N ALA A 65 -0.29 -9.35 3.25
CA ALA A 65 -0.95 -10.22 4.24
C ALA A 65 -0.64 -11.71 3.99
N LEU A 66 -0.70 -12.17 2.73
CA LEU A 66 -0.41 -13.56 2.36
C LEU A 66 1.04 -13.96 2.64
N THR A 67 2.00 -13.04 2.54
CA THR A 67 3.40 -13.36 2.88
C THR A 67 3.57 -13.75 4.34
N ILE A 68 2.73 -13.22 5.24
CA ILE A 68 2.73 -13.56 6.66
C ILE A 68 1.88 -14.79 6.92
N THR A 69 0.62 -14.80 6.48
CA THR A 69 -0.30 -15.90 6.78
C THR A 69 0.07 -17.20 6.08
N GLY A 70 0.77 -17.12 4.94
CA GLY A 70 1.35 -18.27 4.25
C GLY A 70 2.33 -19.04 5.13
N GLU A 71 3.16 -18.37 5.92
CA GLU A 71 4.10 -19.05 6.81
C GLU A 71 3.42 -19.66 8.03
N TYR A 72 2.38 -19.00 8.57
CA TYR A 72 1.56 -19.60 9.62
C TYR A 72 0.88 -20.87 9.13
N ARG A 73 0.39 -20.89 7.88
CA ARG A 73 -0.27 -22.06 7.29
C ARG A 73 0.68 -23.22 7.05
N HIS A 74 1.91 -22.96 6.59
CA HIS A 74 2.89 -24.01 6.31
C HIS A 74 3.79 -24.34 7.52
N GLY A 75 3.59 -23.69 8.66
CA GLY A 75 4.35 -23.91 9.89
C GLY A 75 5.81 -23.43 9.84
N THR A 76 6.23 -22.76 8.76
CA THR A 76 7.62 -22.34 8.54
C THR A 76 8.07 -21.25 9.51
N ILE A 77 7.15 -20.45 10.06
CA ILE A 77 7.44 -19.46 11.11
C ILE A 77 8.20 -20.06 12.30
N ARG A 78 7.86 -21.30 12.70
CA ARG A 78 8.54 -21.98 13.81
C ARG A 78 9.98 -22.31 13.47
N VAL A 79 10.25 -22.71 12.24
CA VAL A 79 11.61 -23.02 11.76
C VAL A 79 12.46 -21.76 11.72
N THR A 80 11.91 -20.64 11.25
CA THR A 80 12.60 -19.34 11.25
C THR A 80 12.96 -18.87 12.65
N PHE A 81 12.05 -19.02 13.62
CA PHE A 81 12.32 -18.67 15.03
C PHE A 81 13.27 -19.62 15.76
N LEU A 82 13.44 -20.85 15.28
CA LEU A 82 14.49 -21.75 15.78
C LEU A 82 15.88 -21.40 15.23
N ALA A 83 15.94 -20.84 14.02
CA ALA A 83 17.18 -20.44 13.36
C ALA A 83 17.67 -19.04 13.78
N VAL A 84 16.78 -18.13 14.16
CA VAL A 84 17.11 -16.76 14.59
C VAL A 84 16.69 -16.58 16.05
N PRO A 85 17.64 -16.42 17.00
CA PRO A 85 17.33 -16.37 18.42
C PRO A 85 16.49 -15.15 18.84
N ASP A 86 16.47 -14.10 18.00
CA ASP A 86 15.68 -12.90 18.25
C ASP A 86 14.52 -12.77 17.24
N ARG A 87 13.32 -13.13 17.71
CA ARG A 87 12.08 -13.18 16.92
C ARG A 87 11.67 -11.82 16.38
N THR A 88 11.96 -10.75 17.13
CA THR A 88 11.67 -9.38 16.71
C THR A 88 12.49 -8.99 15.50
N THR A 89 13.78 -9.34 15.52
CA THR A 89 14.72 -9.08 14.42
C THR A 89 14.28 -9.82 13.15
N ALA A 90 13.80 -11.06 13.26
CA ALA A 90 13.29 -11.81 12.11
C ALA A 90 12.04 -11.14 11.49
N LEU A 91 11.04 -10.80 12.31
CA LEU A 91 9.80 -10.18 11.81
C LEU A 91 10.05 -8.77 11.24
N LEU A 92 10.94 -7.98 11.85
CA LEU A 92 11.34 -6.68 11.32
C LEU A 92 12.06 -6.81 9.97
N ALA A 93 13.02 -7.73 9.85
CA ALA A 93 13.71 -7.97 8.60
C ALA A 93 12.73 -8.32 7.48
N LYS A 94 11.78 -9.21 7.76
CA LYS A 94 10.72 -9.57 6.83
C LYS A 94 9.84 -8.39 6.44
N THR A 95 9.37 -7.62 7.42
CA THR A 95 8.54 -6.43 7.20
C THR A 95 9.25 -5.45 6.27
N VAL A 96 10.55 -5.20 6.49
CA VAL A 96 11.35 -4.32 5.64
C VAL A 96 11.45 -4.85 4.21
N VAL A 97 11.72 -6.15 4.02
CA VAL A 97 11.82 -6.72 2.66
C VAL A 97 10.47 -6.65 1.93
N VAL A 98 9.38 -7.02 2.59
CA VAL A 98 8.02 -6.94 2.02
C VAL A 98 7.66 -5.50 1.68
N ALA A 99 7.91 -4.55 2.59
CA ALA A 99 7.62 -3.13 2.37
C ALA A 99 8.41 -2.56 1.18
N LEU A 100 9.71 -2.85 1.09
CA LEU A 100 10.53 -2.40 -0.04
C LEU A 100 10.07 -3.02 -1.36
N ALA A 101 9.78 -4.32 -1.37
CA ALA A 101 9.30 -5.01 -2.56
C ALA A 101 7.96 -4.43 -3.04
N CYS A 102 7.02 -4.21 -2.13
CA CYS A 102 5.73 -3.59 -2.42
C CYS A 102 5.87 -2.13 -2.86
N GLY A 103 6.78 -1.37 -2.26
CA GLY A 103 7.12 -0.02 -2.70
C GLY A 103 7.63 0.02 -4.14
N VAL A 104 8.51 -0.91 -4.52
CA VAL A 104 8.97 -1.04 -5.92
C VAL A 104 7.80 -1.37 -6.85
N VAL A 105 6.90 -2.27 -6.46
CA VAL A 105 5.67 -2.56 -7.22
C VAL A 105 4.83 -1.29 -7.39
N GLY A 106 4.66 -0.47 -6.36
CA GLY A 106 3.95 0.81 -6.43
C GLY A 106 4.59 1.78 -7.40
N LEU A 107 5.91 1.94 -7.34
CA LEU A 107 6.67 2.80 -8.26
C LEU A 107 6.52 2.34 -9.72
N VAL A 108 6.64 1.03 -9.98
CA VAL A 108 6.45 0.46 -11.32
C VAL A 108 5.02 0.65 -11.80
N THR A 109 4.04 0.41 -10.93
CA THR A 109 2.61 0.57 -11.24
C THR A 109 2.28 2.01 -11.61
N ALA A 110 2.74 2.99 -10.80
CA ALA A 110 2.50 4.41 -11.06
C ALA A 110 3.20 4.90 -12.32
N SER A 111 4.44 4.47 -12.54
CA SER A 111 5.20 4.83 -13.74
C SER A 111 4.55 4.26 -15.00
N ALA A 112 4.11 3.00 -14.95
CA ALA A 112 3.45 2.36 -16.07
C ALA A 112 2.10 3.03 -16.37
N ALA A 113 1.26 3.28 -15.35
CA ALA A 113 -0.04 3.90 -15.53
C ALA A 113 0.08 5.31 -16.15
N ARG A 114 1.02 6.11 -15.64
CA ARG A 114 1.32 7.44 -16.19
C ARG A 114 1.88 7.39 -17.60
N GLY A 115 2.80 6.46 -17.87
CA GLY A 115 3.35 6.26 -19.21
C GLY A 115 2.27 5.89 -20.22
N THR A 116 1.34 5.01 -19.83
CA THR A 116 0.19 4.62 -20.65
C THR A 116 -0.72 5.83 -20.94
N ALA A 117 -1.16 6.56 -19.90
CA ALA A 117 -2.00 7.75 -20.08
C ALA A 117 -1.34 8.81 -20.98
N TRP A 118 -0.06 9.10 -20.74
CA TRP A 118 0.72 10.05 -21.55
C TRP A 118 0.83 9.62 -23.01
N SER A 119 1.06 8.33 -23.28
CA SER A 119 1.19 7.81 -24.65
C SER A 119 -0.12 7.80 -25.44
N MET A 120 -1.25 7.58 -24.76
CA MET A 120 -2.56 7.43 -25.39
C MET A 120 -3.32 8.76 -25.54
N GLN A 121 -2.90 9.81 -24.83
CA GLN A 121 -3.54 11.13 -24.87
C GLN A 121 -2.55 12.23 -25.32
N PRO A 122 -1.96 12.13 -26.52
CA PRO A 122 -1.08 13.16 -27.03
C PRO A 122 -1.85 14.48 -27.20
N GLY A 123 -1.43 15.53 -26.50
CA GLY A 123 -2.07 16.85 -26.55
C GLY A 123 -3.09 17.12 -25.45
N ALA A 124 -3.33 16.19 -24.52
CA ALA A 124 -4.21 16.42 -23.36
C ALA A 124 -3.64 17.37 -22.31
N GLY A 125 -2.55 18.10 -22.59
CA GLY A 125 -1.91 19.02 -21.65
C GLY A 125 -1.29 18.34 -20.44
N LEU A 126 -1.12 17.01 -20.46
CA LEU A 126 -0.40 16.28 -19.43
C LEU A 126 1.04 16.79 -19.38
N ALA A 127 1.46 17.27 -18.21
CA ALA A 127 2.82 17.73 -18.00
C ALA A 127 3.83 16.64 -18.39
N GLU A 128 4.92 17.05 -19.02
CA GLU A 128 5.98 16.16 -19.49
C GLU A 128 6.46 15.22 -18.39
N LEU A 129 6.94 14.03 -18.79
CA LEU A 129 7.58 13.06 -17.91
C LEU A 129 8.77 13.75 -17.20
N GLY A 130 8.58 14.08 -15.92
CA GLY A 130 9.58 14.78 -15.09
C GLY A 130 9.21 16.22 -14.70
N ALA A 131 8.31 16.88 -15.43
CA ALA A 131 7.84 18.24 -15.12
C ALA A 131 6.47 18.26 -14.40
N GLY A 132 5.72 17.15 -14.45
CA GLY A 132 4.42 17.01 -13.79
C GLY A 132 4.48 16.71 -12.29
N PRO A 133 3.33 16.35 -11.66
CA PRO A 133 3.27 16.09 -10.22
C PRO A 133 4.00 14.79 -9.88
N TRP A 134 5.32 14.88 -9.78
CA TRP A 134 6.25 13.79 -9.49
C TRP A 134 5.89 13.04 -8.21
N ARG A 135 5.18 13.70 -7.29
CA ARG A 135 4.75 13.14 -6.01
C ARG A 135 3.80 11.95 -6.16
N ALA A 136 2.94 11.90 -7.18
CA ALA A 136 2.12 10.69 -7.39
C ALA A 136 2.96 9.47 -7.76
N VAL A 137 3.98 9.65 -8.63
CA VAL A 137 4.82 8.54 -9.09
C VAL A 137 5.84 8.15 -8.02
N ALA A 138 6.61 9.12 -7.50
CA ALA A 138 7.62 8.87 -6.48
C ALA A 138 6.98 8.49 -5.14
N GLY A 139 5.85 9.11 -4.79
CA GLY A 139 5.11 8.84 -3.57
C GLY A 139 4.44 7.47 -3.55
N ALA A 140 4.13 6.88 -4.71
CA ALA A 140 3.57 5.52 -4.79
C ALA A 140 4.46 4.48 -4.10
N PHE A 141 5.79 4.68 -4.13
CA PHE A 141 6.72 3.84 -3.37
C PHE A 141 6.41 3.87 -1.87
N ALA A 142 6.28 5.06 -1.29
CA ALA A 142 6.02 5.23 0.13
C ALA A 142 4.63 4.69 0.51
N VAL A 143 3.61 4.98 -0.31
CA VAL A 143 2.23 4.54 -0.06
C VAL A 143 2.11 3.02 -0.07
N PHE A 144 2.68 2.35 -1.06
CA PHE A 144 2.62 0.88 -1.15
C PHE A 144 3.48 0.22 -0.08
N ALA A 145 4.63 0.80 0.25
CA ALA A 145 5.48 0.30 1.34
C ALA A 145 4.77 0.40 2.70
N LEU A 146 4.16 1.55 3.03
CA LEU A 146 3.42 1.75 4.28
C LEU A 146 2.16 0.88 4.35
N SER A 147 1.44 0.73 3.24
CA SER A 147 0.31 -0.20 3.12
C SER A 147 0.74 -1.64 3.41
N ALA A 148 1.89 -2.06 2.87
CA ALA A 148 2.44 -3.38 3.13
C ALA A 148 2.85 -3.55 4.61
N VAL A 149 3.42 -2.54 5.27
CA VAL A 149 3.72 -2.58 6.71
C VAL A 149 2.44 -2.78 7.53
N LEU A 150 1.37 -2.02 7.23
CA LEU A 150 0.08 -2.18 7.90
C LEU A 150 -0.50 -3.58 7.68
N ALA A 151 -0.46 -4.09 6.45
CA ALA A 151 -0.94 -5.43 6.13
C ALA A 151 -0.15 -6.53 6.85
N VAL A 152 1.18 -6.41 6.91
CA VAL A 152 2.03 -7.32 7.68
C VAL A 152 1.67 -7.28 9.16
N ALA A 153 1.57 -6.10 9.75
CA ALA A 153 1.27 -5.95 11.18
C ALA A 153 -0.10 -6.53 11.55
N VAL A 154 -1.13 -6.25 10.75
CA VAL A 154 -2.49 -6.82 10.92
C VAL A 154 -2.46 -8.35 10.76
N ALA A 155 -1.79 -8.86 9.72
CA ALA A 155 -1.69 -10.30 9.49
C ALA A 155 -0.96 -11.02 10.63
N THR A 156 0.07 -10.41 11.22
CA THR A 156 0.76 -10.93 12.40
C THR A 156 -0.15 -10.98 13.63
N LEU A 157 -1.01 -9.97 13.83
CA LEU A 157 -1.94 -9.92 14.96
C LEU A 157 -3.08 -10.95 14.84
N VAL A 158 -3.61 -11.12 13.63
CA VAL A 158 -4.78 -11.97 13.34
C VAL A 158 -4.41 -13.44 13.13
N ARG A 159 -3.22 -13.72 12.55
CA ARG A 159 -2.69 -15.08 12.29
C ARG A 159 -3.58 -16.00 11.44
N SER A 160 -4.58 -15.45 10.73
CA SER A 160 -5.44 -16.20 9.81
C SER A 160 -5.59 -15.48 8.48
N THR A 161 -5.52 -16.21 7.37
CA THR A 161 -5.67 -15.61 6.02
C THR A 161 -7.03 -14.95 5.87
N ALA A 162 -8.12 -15.68 6.16
CA ALA A 162 -9.47 -15.15 6.01
C ALA A 162 -9.70 -13.90 6.89
N GLY A 163 -9.32 -13.95 8.18
CA GLY A 163 -9.50 -12.82 9.08
C GLY A 163 -8.66 -11.60 8.70
N SER A 164 -7.42 -11.79 8.24
CA SER A 164 -6.55 -10.68 7.84
C SER A 164 -7.08 -9.99 6.59
N LEU A 165 -7.51 -10.76 5.59
CA LEU A 165 -8.08 -10.19 4.37
C LEU A 165 -9.41 -9.48 4.61
N LEU A 166 -10.30 -10.07 5.42
CA LEU A 166 -11.56 -9.44 5.80
C LEU A 166 -11.32 -8.12 6.54
N LEU A 167 -10.38 -8.08 7.48
CA LEU A 167 -10.08 -6.88 8.24
C LEU A 167 -9.44 -5.79 7.37
N LEU A 168 -8.44 -6.12 6.56
CA LEU A 168 -7.74 -5.14 5.71
C LEU A 168 -8.64 -4.59 4.60
N LEU A 169 -9.31 -5.47 3.86
CA LEU A 169 -10.17 -5.04 2.76
C LEU A 169 -11.43 -4.36 3.30
N GLY A 170 -12.02 -4.89 4.38
CA GLY A 170 -13.16 -4.25 5.05
C GLY A 170 -12.79 -2.88 5.63
N TRP A 171 -11.57 -2.72 6.14
CA TRP A 171 -11.09 -1.41 6.59
C TRP A 171 -11.05 -0.42 5.43
N VAL A 172 -10.28 -0.73 4.38
CA VAL A 172 -10.04 0.22 3.28
C VAL A 172 -11.29 0.50 2.45
N LEU A 173 -12.08 -0.54 2.14
CA LEU A 173 -13.21 -0.45 1.22
C LEU A 173 -14.52 -0.02 1.90
N VAL A 174 -14.66 -0.30 3.20
CA VAL A 174 -15.92 -0.08 3.92
C VAL A 174 -15.71 0.88 5.07
N ALA A 175 -14.82 0.57 6.01
CA ALA A 175 -14.72 1.34 7.23
C ALA A 175 -14.32 2.80 6.96
N GLU A 176 -13.27 3.05 6.17
CA GLU A 176 -12.85 4.43 5.92
C GLU A 176 -13.89 5.24 5.13
N PRO A 177 -14.42 4.76 3.98
CA PRO A 177 -15.38 5.53 3.20
C PRO A 177 -16.71 5.74 3.95
N VAL A 178 -17.18 4.73 4.70
CA VAL A 178 -18.40 4.86 5.52
C VAL A 178 -18.19 5.88 6.62
N VAL A 179 -17.06 5.83 7.33
CA VAL A 179 -16.76 6.81 8.38
C VAL A 179 -16.65 8.22 7.79
N GLY A 180 -15.96 8.39 6.66
CA GLY A 180 -15.83 9.68 5.98
C GLY A 180 -17.15 10.26 5.49
N SER A 181 -18.12 9.42 5.11
CA SER A 181 -19.43 9.85 4.60
C SER A 181 -20.49 10.11 5.69
N LEU A 182 -20.16 9.92 6.97
CA LEU A 182 -21.09 10.16 8.07
C LEU A 182 -21.47 11.66 8.18
N PRO A 183 -22.76 12.01 8.24
CA PRO A 183 -23.18 13.39 8.47
C PRO A 183 -22.65 13.92 9.82
N ARG A 184 -22.18 15.17 9.85
CA ARG A 184 -21.74 15.94 11.03
C ARG A 184 -20.42 15.53 11.70
N VAL A 185 -20.04 14.25 11.64
CA VAL A 185 -18.81 13.74 12.28
C VAL A 185 -17.83 13.11 11.28
N GLY A 186 -18.27 12.83 10.04
CA GLY A 186 -17.45 12.18 9.03
C GLY A 186 -16.23 13.02 8.64
N ASP A 187 -16.40 14.32 8.45
CA ASP A 187 -15.27 15.23 8.13
C ASP A 187 -14.26 15.29 9.27
N ASP A 188 -14.75 15.27 10.51
CA ASP A 188 -13.92 15.41 11.70
C ASP A 188 -13.05 14.18 11.94
N ILE A 189 -13.58 12.98 11.67
CA ILE A 189 -12.92 11.69 11.88
C ILE A 189 -12.15 11.25 10.62
N GLY A 190 -12.76 11.44 9.44
CA GLY A 190 -12.26 11.00 8.14
C GLY A 190 -10.86 11.51 7.83
N ARG A 191 -10.59 12.76 8.19
CA ARG A 191 -9.27 13.39 8.04
C ARG A 191 -8.13 12.76 8.85
N TRP A 192 -8.44 11.92 9.83
CA TRP A 192 -7.44 11.20 10.65
C TRP A 192 -7.22 9.76 10.21
N LEU A 193 -7.97 9.28 9.21
CA LEU A 193 -7.89 7.92 8.74
C LEU A 193 -6.60 7.67 7.95
N PRO A 194 -5.94 6.51 8.12
CA PRO A 194 -4.62 6.28 7.53
C PRO A 194 -4.64 6.20 6.01
N PHE A 195 -5.61 5.50 5.37
CA PHE A 195 -5.62 5.42 3.91
C PHE A 195 -6.06 6.73 3.26
N ALA A 196 -6.99 7.46 3.87
CA ALA A 196 -7.29 8.85 3.48
C ALA A 196 -6.04 9.76 3.50
N ASN A 197 -5.18 9.64 4.52
CA ASN A 197 -3.94 10.44 4.60
C ASN A 197 -2.86 9.98 3.58
N LEU A 198 -2.84 8.69 3.20
CA LEU A 198 -1.98 8.21 2.11
C LEU A 198 -2.43 8.75 0.75
N ASP A 199 -3.74 8.79 0.52
CA ASP A 199 -4.36 9.39 -0.67
C ASP A 199 -4.03 10.88 -0.75
N HIS A 200 -4.28 11.61 0.35
CA HIS A 200 -3.94 13.04 0.47
C HIS A 200 -2.45 13.32 0.21
N PHE A 201 -1.53 12.47 0.69
CA PHE A 201 -0.12 12.63 0.39
C PHE A 201 0.18 12.62 -1.13
N LEU A 202 -0.46 11.73 -1.89
CA LEU A 202 -0.25 11.61 -3.33
C LEU A 202 -0.85 12.79 -4.11
N TYR A 203 -2.05 13.22 -3.72
CA TYR A 203 -2.87 14.06 -4.59
C TYR A 203 -3.14 15.47 -4.07
N ALA A 204 -2.73 15.83 -2.85
CA ALA A 204 -2.91 17.19 -2.30
C ALA A 204 -2.53 18.31 -3.27
N GLY A 205 -3.45 19.24 -3.52
CA GLY A 205 -3.24 20.37 -4.42
C GLY A 205 -3.48 20.06 -5.91
N ARG A 206 -4.08 18.90 -6.22
CA ARG A 206 -4.68 18.63 -7.53
C ARG A 206 -6.19 18.96 -7.50
N PRO A 207 -6.76 19.51 -8.58
CA PRO A 207 -8.21 19.54 -8.76
C PRO A 207 -8.66 18.10 -9.00
N GLU A 208 -9.27 17.46 -8.00
CA GLU A 208 -9.65 16.06 -8.11
C GLU A 208 -11.11 15.87 -8.52
N PRO A 209 -11.36 15.12 -9.60
CA PRO A 209 -12.52 14.29 -9.73
C PRO A 209 -12.18 12.89 -9.19
N GLY A 210 -12.73 12.51 -8.03
CA GLY A 210 -12.79 11.09 -7.64
C GLY A 210 -12.06 10.61 -6.38
N SER A 211 -11.47 11.49 -5.55
CA SER A 211 -11.07 11.05 -4.20
C SER A 211 -12.31 10.56 -3.43
N ILE A 212 -12.19 9.35 -2.89
CA ILE A 212 -13.21 8.75 -2.02
C ILE A 212 -13.17 9.36 -0.61
N PHE A 213 -12.18 10.24 -0.34
CA PHE A 213 -11.80 10.71 0.99
C PHE A 213 -11.64 12.24 1.02
N ASP A 214 -12.67 12.98 0.59
CA ASP A 214 -12.65 14.44 0.51
C ASP A 214 -12.90 15.13 1.89
N ALA A 215 -12.20 14.65 2.93
CA ALA A 215 -12.28 15.20 4.29
C ALA A 215 -11.13 16.20 4.50
N GLY A 216 -11.45 17.49 4.39
CA GLY A 216 -10.52 18.62 4.44
C GLY A 216 -9.25 18.39 5.31
N PRO A 217 -8.05 18.47 4.72
CA PRO A 217 -6.85 17.93 5.33
C PRO A 217 -6.36 18.75 6.54
N VAL A 218 -6.02 18.06 7.63
CA VAL A 218 -5.41 18.66 8.84
C VAL A 218 -3.97 19.10 8.58
N PHE A 219 -3.27 18.37 7.71
CA PHE A 219 -1.85 18.55 7.44
C PHE A 219 -1.58 18.81 5.96
N GLY A 220 -0.43 19.42 5.65
CA GLY A 220 0.14 19.34 4.30
C GLY A 220 0.50 17.89 3.94
N PRO A 221 0.72 17.58 2.64
CA PRO A 221 0.96 16.20 2.17
C PRO A 221 2.09 15.48 2.93
N TRP A 222 3.19 16.17 3.23
CA TRP A 222 4.31 15.59 3.99
C TRP A 222 3.95 15.29 5.45
N GLY A 223 3.12 16.13 6.07
CA GLY A 223 2.62 15.90 7.43
C GLY A 223 1.72 14.67 7.50
N ALA A 224 0.86 14.47 6.49
CA ALA A 224 0.04 13.27 6.35
C ALA A 224 0.92 12.00 6.22
N LEU A 225 1.98 12.05 5.43
CA LEU A 225 2.93 10.93 5.31
C LEU A 225 3.59 10.58 6.65
N VAL A 226 4.09 11.59 7.38
CA VAL A 226 4.71 11.39 8.71
C VAL A 226 3.70 10.80 9.70
N TYR A 227 2.47 11.31 9.69
CA TYR A 227 1.40 10.82 10.54
C TYR A 227 1.09 9.34 10.28
N VAL A 228 0.89 8.94 9.02
CA VAL A 228 0.63 7.54 8.67
C VAL A 228 1.83 6.65 8.98
N THR A 229 3.05 7.15 8.78
CA THR A 229 4.27 6.42 9.17
C THR A 229 4.27 6.15 10.68
N GLY A 230 3.85 7.11 11.50
CA GLY A 230 3.67 6.94 12.94
C GLY A 230 2.64 5.88 13.30
N ILE A 231 1.48 5.87 12.62
CA ILE A 231 0.45 4.83 12.80
C ILE A 231 1.00 3.46 12.42
N ALA A 232 1.61 3.32 11.24
CA ALA A 232 2.17 2.06 10.77
C ALA A 232 3.22 1.51 11.74
N ALA A 233 4.10 2.38 12.26
CA ALA A 233 5.09 2.01 13.27
C ALA A 233 4.43 1.57 14.59
N ALA A 234 3.39 2.25 15.05
CA ALA A 234 2.66 1.89 16.28
C ALA A 234 1.95 0.53 16.15
N VAL A 235 1.26 0.29 15.02
CA VAL A 235 0.58 -0.99 14.76
C VAL A 235 1.60 -2.13 14.63
N LEU A 236 2.74 -1.89 13.96
CA LEU A 236 3.83 -2.86 13.87
C LEU A 236 4.45 -3.16 15.24
N ALA A 237 4.66 -2.14 16.08
CA ALA A 237 5.17 -2.32 17.43
C ALA A 237 4.20 -3.16 18.29
N ALA A 238 2.89 -2.90 18.19
CA ALA A 238 1.87 -3.71 18.85
C ALA A 238 1.90 -5.16 18.33
N ALA A 239 2.04 -5.37 17.03
CA ALA A 239 2.16 -6.71 16.43
C ALA A 239 3.39 -7.47 16.94
N LEU A 240 4.55 -6.82 17.00
CA LEU A 240 5.80 -7.38 17.54
C LEU A 240 5.65 -7.77 19.02
N TRP A 241 5.04 -6.89 19.82
CA TRP A 241 4.82 -7.14 21.25
C TRP A 241 3.87 -8.31 21.49
N VAL A 242 2.75 -8.38 20.76
CA VAL A 242 1.81 -9.50 20.84
C VAL A 242 2.45 -10.80 20.38
N ALA A 243 3.23 -10.78 19.29
CA ALA A 243 3.91 -11.96 18.77
C ALA A 243 4.89 -12.54 19.80
N ASN A 244 5.66 -11.69 20.47
CA ASN A 244 6.59 -12.13 21.52
C ASN A 244 5.87 -12.75 22.73
N ARG A 245 4.71 -12.20 23.13
CA ARG A 245 3.96 -12.70 24.30
C ARG A 245 3.20 -13.99 24.05
N ARG A 246 2.68 -14.20 22.84
CA ARG A 246 1.84 -15.36 22.50
C ARG A 246 2.64 -16.63 22.18
N ASP A 247 3.92 -16.48 21.89
CA ASP A 247 4.79 -17.59 21.49
C ASP A 247 5.80 -17.95 22.60
N ALA A 248 5.63 -17.39 23.80
CA ALA A 248 6.28 -17.78 25.05
C ALA A 248 5.37 -18.76 25.82
#